data_AF-A0A7S7TBL0-F1
#
_entry.id   AF-A0A7S7TBL0-F1
#
_cell.length_a   1.000
_cell.length_b   1.000
_cell.length_c   1.000
_cell.angle_alpha   90.00
_cell.angle_beta   90.00
_cell.angle_gamma   90.00
#
_symmetry.space_group_name_H-M   'P 1'
#
loop_
_entity.id
_entity.type
_entity.pdbx_description
1 polymer ?
#
loop_
_entity_poly.entity_id
_entity_poly.type
_entity_poly.pdbx_seq_one_letter_code
_entity_poly.pdbx_strand_id
1 'polypeptide(L)'
;MTQYERCECPKSSPWGAIQDKRELAPGIWSVSTAGHGGIKLSRERNAAVPKYMRAEAGWYEEDCQWSIAAMIHPIAFQRIIKIEGKPDRSEYDIAVETFRHWHPDQYEQFFGVKLEKGQSLIRDEKLFEIENREKFIVTAAWGDWAHWVPKGKVGVVAKCQHVEKWFLIDHDRYQKRGRHGHVIDATIDTEIAKPERP
;
A
#
# COMPACT_ATOMS: atom_id res chain seq x y z
N MET A 1 21.49 22.39 15.27
CA MET A 1 21.10 21.05 14.79
C MET A 1 21.26 20.09 15.96
N THR A 2 20.21 19.35 16.33
CA THR A 2 20.32 18.30 17.35
C THR A 2 21.25 17.20 16.81
N GLN A 3 22.36 16.96 17.48
CA GLN A 3 23.22 15.81 17.18
C GLN A 3 22.60 14.57 17.82
N TYR A 4 22.33 13.56 17.01
CA TYR A 4 21.88 12.25 17.47
C TYR A 4 23.07 11.30 17.56
N GLU A 5 23.10 10.48 18.60
CA GLU A 5 24.14 9.48 18.77
C GLU A 5 23.93 8.27 17.83
N ARG A 6 25.04 7.62 17.46
CA ARG A 6 24.98 6.31 16.81
C ARG A 6 24.41 5.30 17.80
N CYS A 7 23.60 4.37 17.31
CA CYS A 7 23.16 3.23 18.11
C CYS A 7 23.65 1.93 17.47
N GLU A 8 23.83 0.90 18.29
CA GLU A 8 24.12 -0.43 17.77
C GLU A 8 23.08 -0.87 16.76
N CYS A 9 23.53 -1.61 15.75
CA CYS A 9 22.63 -2.24 14.81
C CYS A 9 21.70 -3.22 15.55
N PRO A 10 20.39 -3.21 15.28
CA PRO A 10 19.48 -4.19 15.84
C PRO A 10 19.91 -5.62 15.48
N LYS A 11 19.84 -6.53 16.46
CA LYS A 11 20.19 -7.96 16.27
C LYS A 11 19.02 -8.78 15.69
N SER A 12 17.80 -8.29 15.85
CA SER A 12 16.57 -8.87 15.33
C SER A 12 15.59 -7.77 14.96
N SER A 13 14.58 -8.12 14.16
CA SER A 13 13.47 -7.24 13.79
C SER A 13 12.13 -7.91 14.08
N PRO A 14 11.00 -7.16 14.10
CA PRO A 14 9.66 -7.75 14.17
C PRO A 14 9.35 -8.72 13.03
N TRP A 15 10.06 -8.61 11.90
CA TRP A 15 9.88 -9.45 10.72
C TRP A 15 10.86 -10.63 10.66
N GLY A 16 11.59 -10.89 11.75
CA GLY A 16 12.52 -12.01 11.87
C GLY A 16 13.99 -11.62 11.76
N ALA A 17 14.80 -12.58 11.34
CA ALA A 17 16.26 -12.44 11.27
C ALA A 17 16.67 -11.44 10.17
N ILE A 18 17.50 -10.47 10.55
CA ILE A 18 18.02 -9.46 9.64
C ILE A 18 19.07 -10.10 8.73
N GLN A 19 18.87 -9.98 7.42
CA GLN A 19 19.79 -10.46 6.39
C GLN A 19 20.66 -9.32 5.87
N ASP A 20 20.05 -8.16 5.64
CA ASP A 20 20.75 -6.96 5.17
C ASP A 20 20.47 -5.76 6.07
N LYS A 21 21.47 -4.88 6.17
CA LYS A 21 21.41 -3.70 7.03
C LYS A 21 22.27 -2.56 6.52
N ARG A 22 21.78 -1.35 6.70
CA ARG A 22 22.48 -0.11 6.35
C ARG A 22 22.16 0.97 7.36
N GLU A 23 23.18 1.58 7.97
CA GLU A 23 22.99 2.80 8.76
C GLU A 23 22.79 3.96 7.78
N LEU A 24 21.64 4.64 7.85
CA LEU A 24 21.31 5.78 6.99
C LEU A 24 21.88 7.09 7.55
N ALA A 25 21.83 7.20 8.87
CA ALA A 25 22.36 8.29 9.67
C ALA A 25 22.56 7.77 11.10
N PRO A 26 23.36 8.43 11.96
CA PRO A 26 23.55 8.01 13.35
C PRO A 26 22.23 7.70 14.06
N GLY A 27 21.99 6.44 14.38
CA GLY A 27 20.74 6.01 15.05
C GLY A 27 19.54 5.73 14.13
N ILE A 28 19.73 5.64 12.82
CA ILE A 28 18.72 5.22 11.83
C ILE A 28 19.27 4.04 11.03
N TRP A 29 18.62 2.89 11.16
CA TRP A 29 18.97 1.69 10.41
C TRP A 29 17.87 1.32 9.43
N SER A 30 18.23 1.08 8.18
CA SER A 30 17.42 0.31 7.24
C SER A 30 17.81 -1.16 7.38
N VAL A 31 16.83 -2.03 7.52
CA VAL A 31 17.03 -3.48 7.63
C VAL A 31 16.12 -4.20 6.65
N SER A 32 16.56 -5.37 6.18
CA SER A 32 15.76 -6.29 5.39
C SER A 32 15.93 -7.72 5.90
N THR A 33 14.90 -8.53 5.71
CA THR A 33 14.73 -9.92 6.09
C THR A 33 14.24 -10.72 4.88
N ALA A 34 14.04 -12.03 5.01
CA ALA A 34 13.69 -12.90 3.88
C ALA A 34 12.36 -12.55 3.18
N GLY A 35 11.45 -11.85 3.86
CA GLY A 35 10.14 -11.50 3.29
C GLY A 35 9.68 -10.08 3.58
N HIS A 36 10.44 -9.30 4.35
CA HIS A 36 10.05 -7.94 4.73
C HIS A 36 11.25 -7.11 5.22
N GLY A 37 11.00 -5.87 5.66
CA GLY A 37 12.02 -4.98 6.16
C GLY A 37 11.44 -3.70 6.75
N GLY A 38 12.33 -2.74 7.02
CA GLY A 38 11.90 -1.43 7.48
C GLY A 38 13.01 -0.57 8.03
N ILE A 39 12.59 0.50 8.70
CA ILE A 39 13.44 1.47 9.37
C ILE A 39 13.37 1.26 10.89
N LYS A 40 14.53 1.18 11.52
CA LYS A 40 14.68 1.26 12.97
C LYS A 40 15.22 2.63 13.36
N LEU A 41 14.44 3.37 14.13
CA LEU A 41 14.91 4.56 14.84
C LEU A 41 15.47 4.19 16.21
N SER A 42 16.55 4.85 16.62
CA SER A 42 17.00 4.85 18.01
C SER A 42 15.89 5.40 18.93
N ARG A 43 15.98 5.13 20.24
CA ARG A 43 14.98 5.63 21.20
C ARG A 43 14.84 7.15 21.13
N GLU A 44 15.96 7.85 21.03
CA GLU A 44 16.02 9.31 20.93
C GLU A 44 15.34 9.82 19.63
N ARG A 45 15.67 9.22 18.49
CA ARG A 45 15.06 9.59 17.21
C ARG A 45 13.58 9.26 17.13
N ASN A 46 13.16 8.15 17.74
CA ASN A 46 11.75 7.80 17.82
C ASN A 46 10.98 8.76 18.74
N ALA A 47 11.62 9.26 19.79
CA ALA A 47 11.04 10.27 20.68
C ALA A 47 10.79 11.61 19.97
N ALA A 48 11.57 11.94 18.93
CA ALA A 48 11.34 13.11 18.10
C ALA A 48 10.12 12.97 17.17
N VAL A 49 9.65 11.75 16.90
CA VAL A 49 8.44 11.55 16.10
C VAL A 49 7.20 11.93 16.92
N PRO A 50 6.29 12.79 16.42
CA PRO A 50 5.05 13.14 17.11
C PRO A 50 4.22 11.92 17.53
N LYS A 51 3.64 11.99 18.73
CA LYS A 51 2.96 10.85 19.37
C LYS A 51 1.87 10.22 18.49
N TYR A 52 1.14 11.03 17.71
CA TYR A 52 0.04 10.56 16.85
C TYR A 52 0.48 9.69 15.66
N MET A 53 1.77 9.66 15.33
CA MET A 53 2.33 8.84 14.25
C MET A 53 3.58 8.05 14.67
N ARG A 54 3.91 8.06 15.97
CA ARG A 54 5.08 7.36 16.48
C ARG A 54 4.81 5.86 16.54
N ALA A 55 5.68 5.06 15.92
CA ALA A 55 5.60 3.62 16.01
C ALA A 55 6.15 3.12 17.35
N GLU A 56 5.53 2.06 17.87
CA GLU A 56 6.01 1.38 19.07
C GLU A 56 7.39 0.76 18.82
N ALA A 57 8.24 0.82 19.85
CA ALA A 57 9.64 0.36 19.79
C ALA A 57 10.50 0.97 18.66
N GLY A 58 10.00 1.94 17.89
CA GLY A 58 10.71 2.64 16.81
C GLY A 58 10.94 1.82 15.54
N TRP A 59 10.11 0.81 15.29
CA TRP A 59 10.11 0.03 14.06
C TRP A 59 9.07 0.58 13.08
N TYR A 60 9.49 0.85 11.86
CA TYR A 60 8.65 1.39 10.79
C TYR A 60 8.76 0.47 9.57
N GLU A 61 7.68 -0.25 9.28
CA GLU A 61 7.51 -1.15 8.12
C GLU A 61 7.84 -0.47 6.77
N GLU A 62 8.45 -1.23 5.85
CA GLU A 62 9.07 -0.73 4.60
C GLU A 62 8.11 -0.32 3.48
N ASP A 63 6.89 -0.85 3.42
CA ASP A 63 5.93 -0.52 2.38
C ASP A 63 5.22 0.80 2.67
N CYS A 64 4.94 1.07 3.95
CA CYS A 64 4.13 2.23 4.33
C CYS A 64 4.73 3.09 5.45
N GLN A 65 5.13 2.51 6.58
CA GLN A 65 5.43 3.27 7.80
C GLN A 65 6.78 3.99 7.76
N TRP A 66 7.76 3.50 7.01
CA TRP A 66 9.08 4.14 6.87
C TRP A 66 8.98 5.60 6.43
N SER A 67 7.93 5.95 5.69
CA SER A 67 7.64 7.31 5.26
C SER A 67 7.52 8.29 6.43
N ILE A 68 6.98 7.85 7.58
CA ILE A 68 6.90 8.65 8.81
C ILE A 68 8.30 8.96 9.36
N ALA A 69 9.20 7.97 9.37
CA ALA A 69 10.58 8.17 9.80
C ALA A 69 11.29 9.18 8.89
N ALA A 70 11.04 9.13 7.59
CA ALA A 70 11.58 10.07 6.61
C ALA A 70 11.01 11.49 6.78
N MET A 71 9.73 11.67 7.11
CA MET A 71 9.15 12.99 7.36
C MET A 71 9.83 13.71 8.53
N ILE A 72 10.23 12.97 9.55
CA ILE A 72 10.87 13.54 10.76
C ILE A 72 12.39 13.65 10.63
N HIS A 73 13.02 12.76 9.86
CA HIS A 73 14.47 12.70 9.70
C HIS A 73 14.89 12.82 8.23
N PRO A 74 14.48 13.87 7.49
CA PRO A 74 14.61 13.94 6.03
C PRO A 74 16.06 13.83 5.52
N ILE A 75 17.02 14.32 6.29
CA ILE A 75 18.45 14.30 5.93
C ILE A 75 18.97 12.86 5.71
N ALA A 76 18.38 11.86 6.38
CA ALA A 76 18.78 10.47 6.22
C ALA A 76 18.25 9.80 4.95
N PHE A 77 17.35 10.45 4.22
CA PHE A 77 16.62 9.88 3.07
C PHE A 77 16.83 10.72 1.79
N GLN A 78 18.06 11.17 1.56
CA GLN A 78 18.39 12.02 0.41
C GLN A 78 18.98 11.24 -0.78
N ARG A 79 19.10 9.91 -0.68
CA ARG A 79 19.63 9.11 -1.78
C ARG A 79 18.69 9.19 -2.99
N ILE A 80 19.26 9.47 -4.16
CA ILE A 80 18.53 9.47 -5.43
C ILE A 80 18.30 8.04 -5.91
N ILE A 81 17.04 7.69 -6.13
CA ILE A 81 16.61 6.45 -6.77
C ILE A 81 16.82 6.57 -8.28
N LYS A 82 17.24 5.46 -8.89
CA LYS A 82 17.48 5.38 -10.32
C LYS A 82 16.52 4.39 -10.97
N ILE A 83 15.92 4.78 -12.08
CA ILE A 83 15.09 3.93 -12.94
C ILE A 83 15.85 3.75 -14.25
N GLU A 84 16.11 2.50 -14.63
CA GLU A 84 16.88 2.16 -15.84
C GLU A 84 18.24 2.89 -15.92
N GLY A 85 18.89 3.02 -14.76
CA GLY A 85 20.18 3.70 -14.62
C GLY A 85 20.13 5.24 -14.59
N LYS A 86 18.96 5.85 -14.84
CA LYS A 86 18.77 7.30 -14.83
C LYS A 86 18.23 7.79 -13.47
N PRO A 87 18.72 8.92 -12.94
CA PRO A 87 18.12 9.56 -11.76
C PRO A 87 16.62 9.83 -11.98
N ASP A 88 15.81 9.52 -10.97
CA ASP A 88 14.37 9.82 -10.94
C ASP A 88 14.08 10.85 -9.82
N ARG A 89 14.05 10.38 -8.57
CA ARG A 89 13.72 11.20 -7.39
C ARG A 89 14.40 10.69 -6.13
N SER A 90 14.41 11.47 -5.06
CA SER A 90 15.02 11.07 -3.78
C SER A 90 14.15 10.06 -3.02
N GLU A 91 14.77 9.32 -2.10
CA GLU A 91 14.02 8.51 -1.11
C GLU A 91 13.00 9.36 -0.34
N TYR A 92 13.33 10.62 -0.01
CA TYR A 92 12.41 11.53 0.67
C TYR A 92 11.19 11.89 -0.19
N ASP A 93 11.37 12.14 -1.50
CA ASP A 93 10.25 12.44 -2.39
C ASP A 93 9.27 11.26 -2.48
N ILE A 94 9.79 10.03 -2.52
CA ILE A 94 8.99 8.81 -2.46
C ILE A 94 8.29 8.73 -1.10
N ALA A 95 8.99 9.03 -0.01
CA ALA A 95 8.39 9.01 1.32
C ALA A 95 7.21 9.98 1.45
N VAL A 96 7.28 11.19 0.87
CA VAL A 96 6.16 12.14 0.88
C VAL A 96 4.93 11.53 0.19
N GLU A 97 5.12 10.88 -0.96
CA GLU A 97 4.05 10.20 -1.69
C GLU A 97 3.49 9.00 -0.91
N THR A 98 4.36 8.12 -0.41
CA THR A 98 3.98 6.98 0.44
C THR A 98 3.19 7.44 1.67
N PHE A 99 3.64 8.52 2.33
CA PHE A 99 2.98 9.05 3.52
C PHE A 99 1.55 9.52 3.19
N ARG A 100 1.37 10.24 2.08
CA ARG A 100 0.05 10.68 1.60
C ARG A 100 -0.88 9.52 1.28
N HIS A 101 -0.34 8.47 0.66
CA HIS A 101 -1.11 7.34 0.18
C HIS A 101 -1.53 6.36 1.27
N TRP A 102 -0.67 6.12 2.26
CA TRP A 102 -0.90 5.09 3.28
C TRP A 102 -1.29 5.64 4.65
N HIS A 103 -0.90 6.88 4.97
CA HIS A 103 -1.15 7.52 6.27
C HIS A 103 -1.86 8.87 6.10
N PRO A 104 -2.99 8.95 5.37
CA PRO A 104 -3.55 10.21 4.92
C PRO A 104 -4.03 11.13 6.06
N ASP A 105 -4.50 10.57 7.18
CA ASP A 105 -4.89 11.38 8.34
C ASP A 105 -3.66 12.04 8.98
N GLN A 106 -2.57 11.29 9.13
CA GLN A 106 -1.32 11.83 9.67
C GLN A 106 -0.66 12.80 8.68
N TYR A 107 -0.78 12.57 7.37
CA TYR A 107 -0.32 13.47 6.31
C TYR A 107 -1.02 14.83 6.39
N GLU A 108 -2.35 14.84 6.44
CA GLU A 108 -3.14 16.05 6.60
C GLU A 108 -2.79 16.81 7.88
N GLN A 109 -2.64 16.10 8.99
CA GLN A 109 -2.26 16.71 10.26
C GLN A 109 -0.84 17.30 10.22
N PHE A 110 0.10 16.60 9.58
CA PHE A 110 1.50 17.03 9.51
C PHE A 110 1.68 18.25 8.61
N PHE A 111 1.03 18.27 7.44
CA PHE A 111 1.14 19.37 6.46
C PHE A 111 0.09 20.47 6.64
N GLY A 112 -0.93 20.25 7.49
CA GLY A 112 -2.03 21.20 7.66
C GLY A 112 -2.92 21.33 6.42
N VAL A 113 -3.10 20.25 5.67
CA VAL A 113 -3.86 20.23 4.40
C VAL A 113 -5.07 19.30 4.49
N LYS A 114 -5.93 19.34 3.48
CA LYS A 114 -6.99 18.36 3.26
C LYS A 114 -6.84 17.71 1.90
N LEU A 115 -6.86 16.39 1.87
CA LEU A 115 -6.76 15.61 0.64
C LEU A 115 -8.13 15.43 0.02
N GLU A 116 -8.19 15.62 -1.28
CA GLU A 116 -9.36 15.36 -2.11
C GLU A 116 -9.43 13.90 -2.55
N LYS A 117 -10.58 13.49 -3.10
CA LYS A 117 -10.75 12.17 -3.74
C LYS A 117 -9.72 12.01 -4.87
N GLY A 118 -9.06 10.85 -4.92
CA GLY A 118 -7.99 10.56 -5.87
C GLY A 118 -6.59 10.88 -5.36
N GLN A 119 -6.45 11.49 -4.18
CA GLN A 119 -5.16 11.90 -3.65
C GLN A 119 -4.59 10.94 -2.60
N SER A 120 -5.28 9.87 -2.20
CA SER A 120 -4.76 8.91 -1.23
C SER A 120 -5.28 7.51 -1.49
N LEU A 121 -4.36 6.58 -1.69
CA LEU A 121 -4.67 5.19 -2.01
C LEU A 121 -5.62 4.52 -1.00
N ILE A 122 -5.30 4.60 0.29
CA ILE A 122 -6.11 3.96 1.34
C ILE A 122 -7.44 4.68 1.54
N ARG A 123 -7.46 6.01 1.38
CA ARG A 123 -8.72 6.77 1.52
C ARG A 123 -9.65 6.52 0.34
N ASP A 124 -9.12 6.49 -0.86
CA ASP A 124 -9.87 6.23 -2.09
C ASP A 124 -10.42 4.80 -2.11
N GLU A 125 -9.66 3.84 -1.59
CA GLU A 125 -10.14 2.46 -1.39
C GLU A 125 -11.31 2.41 -0.40
N LYS A 126 -11.18 3.05 0.76
CA LYS A 126 -12.29 3.14 1.74
C LYS A 126 -13.52 3.83 1.16
N LEU A 127 -13.33 4.93 0.42
CA LEU A 127 -14.44 5.62 -0.24
C LEU A 127 -15.11 4.73 -1.28
N PHE A 128 -14.34 4.00 -2.09
CA PHE A 128 -14.87 3.05 -3.06
C PHE A 128 -15.68 1.93 -2.38
N GLU A 129 -15.20 1.37 -1.27
CA GLU A 129 -15.94 0.37 -0.50
C GLU A 129 -17.25 0.93 0.08
N ILE A 130 -17.23 2.16 0.62
CA ILE A 130 -18.43 2.81 1.16
C ILE A 130 -19.46 3.08 0.05
N GLU A 131 -19.02 3.67 -1.08
CA GLU A 131 -19.88 4.02 -2.22
C GLU A 131 -20.51 2.80 -2.90
N ASN A 132 -19.89 1.62 -2.76
CA ASN A 132 -20.32 0.38 -3.41
C ASN A 132 -20.70 -0.73 -2.42
N ARG A 133 -20.91 -0.39 -1.14
CA ARG A 133 -21.24 -1.36 -0.07
C ARG A 133 -22.44 -2.26 -0.39
N GLU A 134 -23.43 -1.69 -1.06
CA GLU A 134 -24.67 -2.39 -1.44
C GLU A 134 -24.63 -2.95 -2.87
N LYS A 135 -23.46 -2.99 -3.50
CA LYS A 135 -23.27 -3.49 -4.87
C LYS A 135 -22.37 -4.71 -4.87
N PHE A 136 -22.53 -5.54 -5.89
CA PHE A 136 -21.63 -6.67 -6.12
C PHE A 136 -20.29 -6.18 -6.67
N ILE A 137 -19.20 -6.47 -5.96
CA ILE A 137 -17.84 -6.14 -6.36
C ILE A 137 -17.10 -7.44 -6.68
N VAL A 138 -16.44 -7.49 -7.84
CA VAL A 138 -15.66 -8.65 -8.29
C VAL A 138 -14.52 -8.94 -7.32
N THR A 139 -14.40 -10.20 -6.90
CA THR A 139 -13.33 -10.68 -5.99
C THR A 139 -12.37 -11.65 -6.66
N ALA A 140 -12.80 -12.39 -7.68
CA ALA A 140 -11.93 -13.20 -8.52
C ALA A 140 -12.48 -13.29 -9.95
N ALA A 141 -11.58 -13.55 -10.89
CA ALA A 141 -11.88 -13.53 -12.32
C ALA A 141 -11.10 -14.60 -13.08
N TRP A 142 -11.72 -15.12 -14.14
CA TRP A 142 -11.21 -16.15 -15.02
C TRP A 142 -11.33 -15.67 -16.46
N GLY A 143 -10.26 -15.87 -17.23
CA GLY A 143 -10.27 -15.60 -18.67
C GLY A 143 -10.92 -16.73 -19.45
N ASP A 144 -10.95 -16.58 -20.77
CA ASP A 144 -11.49 -17.58 -21.71
C ASP A 144 -10.65 -18.87 -21.80
N TRP A 145 -9.56 -18.96 -21.06
CA TRP A 145 -8.83 -20.21 -20.82
C TRP A 145 -9.60 -21.17 -19.90
N ALA A 146 -10.54 -20.66 -19.09
CA ALA A 146 -11.39 -21.51 -18.27
C ALA A 146 -12.52 -22.08 -19.14
N HIS A 147 -12.72 -23.40 -19.08
CA HIS A 147 -13.68 -24.11 -19.95
C HIS A 147 -15.14 -23.62 -19.85
N TRP A 148 -15.49 -22.92 -18.78
CA TRP A 148 -16.83 -22.37 -18.55
C TRP A 148 -16.97 -20.90 -18.98
N VAL A 149 -15.87 -20.24 -19.37
CA VAL A 149 -15.85 -18.84 -19.80
C VAL A 149 -15.86 -18.77 -21.33
N PRO A 150 -16.90 -18.20 -21.96
CA PRO A 150 -16.93 -18.02 -23.41
C PRO A 150 -15.82 -17.09 -23.90
N LYS A 151 -15.35 -17.32 -25.14
CA LYS A 151 -14.37 -16.45 -25.80
C LYS A 151 -14.84 -14.98 -25.80
N GLY A 152 -13.94 -14.07 -25.42
CA GLY A 152 -14.24 -12.64 -25.33
C GLY A 152 -15.01 -12.22 -24.07
N LYS A 153 -15.28 -13.14 -23.15
CA LYS A 153 -15.83 -12.85 -21.82
C LYS A 153 -14.78 -13.05 -20.73
N VAL A 154 -15.10 -12.54 -19.56
CA VAL A 154 -14.42 -12.80 -18.29
C VAL A 154 -15.48 -13.36 -17.35
N GLY A 155 -15.23 -14.56 -16.86
CA GLY A 155 -16.03 -15.13 -15.78
C GLY A 155 -15.60 -14.53 -14.45
N VAL A 156 -16.54 -14.13 -13.61
CA VAL A 156 -16.21 -13.53 -12.31
C VAL A 156 -17.08 -14.08 -11.20
N VAL A 157 -16.50 -14.04 -10.00
CA VAL A 157 -17.26 -14.13 -8.76
C VAL A 157 -17.24 -12.76 -8.10
N ALA A 158 -18.40 -12.29 -7.68
CA ALA A 158 -18.58 -11.00 -7.05
C ALA A 158 -19.33 -11.15 -5.73
N LYS A 159 -19.00 -10.28 -4.77
CA LYS A 159 -19.59 -10.30 -3.43
C LYS A 159 -20.28 -8.98 -3.12
N CYS A 160 -21.43 -9.08 -2.46
CA CYS A 160 -22.11 -7.99 -1.80
C CYS A 160 -22.46 -8.46 -0.39
N GLN A 161 -21.87 -7.84 0.64
CA GLN A 161 -21.97 -8.29 2.02
C GLN A 161 -21.63 -9.80 2.16
N HIS A 162 -22.58 -10.64 2.56
CA HIS A 162 -22.42 -12.09 2.72
C HIS A 162 -22.92 -12.91 1.53
N VAL A 163 -23.36 -12.25 0.45
CA VAL A 163 -23.91 -12.90 -0.74
C VAL A 163 -22.84 -12.94 -1.81
N GLU A 164 -22.65 -14.12 -2.39
CA GLU A 164 -21.77 -14.37 -3.53
C GLU A 164 -22.61 -14.69 -4.77
N LYS A 165 -22.24 -14.09 -5.90
CA LYS A 165 -22.87 -14.32 -7.21
C LYS A 165 -21.81 -14.44 -8.31
N TRP A 166 -22.18 -15.12 -9.39
CA TRP A 166 -21.31 -15.39 -10.52
C TRP A 166 -21.82 -14.67 -11.76
N PHE A 167 -20.90 -14.09 -12.54
CA PHE A 167 -21.26 -13.31 -13.72
C PHE A 167 -20.32 -13.57 -14.90
N LEU A 168 -20.81 -13.32 -16.11
CA LEU A 168 -20.02 -13.13 -17.31
C LEU A 168 -20.00 -11.65 -17.70
N ILE A 169 -18.80 -11.10 -17.84
CA ILE A 169 -18.54 -9.71 -18.21
C ILE A 169 -17.84 -9.69 -19.56
N ASP A 170 -18.13 -8.71 -20.43
CA ASP A 170 -17.33 -8.51 -21.63
C ASP A 170 -15.86 -8.20 -21.30
N HIS A 171 -14.94 -8.85 -22.01
CA HIS A 171 -13.50 -8.69 -21.77
C HIS A 171 -13.08 -7.22 -21.81
N ASP A 172 -13.48 -6.46 -22.84
CA ASP A 172 -13.11 -5.06 -23.01
C ASP A 172 -13.68 -4.15 -21.92
N ARG A 173 -14.83 -4.53 -21.34
CA ARG A 173 -15.40 -3.85 -20.18
C ARG A 173 -14.60 -4.15 -18.92
N TYR A 174 -14.28 -5.42 -18.69
CA TYR A 174 -13.50 -5.83 -17.52
C TYR A 174 -12.07 -5.29 -17.53
N GLN A 175 -11.47 -5.12 -18.72
CA GLN A 175 -10.14 -4.51 -18.86
C GLN A 175 -10.10 -3.03 -18.43
N LYS A 176 -11.24 -2.32 -18.47
CA LYS A 176 -11.35 -0.92 -18.02
C LYS A 176 -11.52 -0.78 -16.50
N ARG A 177 -11.44 -1.87 -15.74
CA ARG A 177 -11.59 -1.83 -14.28
C ARG A 177 -10.53 -0.90 -13.65
N GLY A 178 -10.94 -0.16 -12.62
CA GLY A 178 -10.02 0.64 -11.83
C GLY A 178 -9.21 -0.23 -10.86
N ARG A 179 -8.26 0.40 -10.17
CA ARG A 179 -7.40 -0.30 -9.20
C ARG A 179 -8.17 -0.90 -8.02
N HIS A 180 -9.30 -0.30 -7.65
CA HIS A 180 -10.09 -0.68 -6.46
C HIS A 180 -11.08 -1.82 -6.73
N GLY A 181 -11.11 -2.35 -7.96
CA GLY A 181 -11.96 -3.47 -8.34
C GLY A 181 -12.94 -3.12 -9.46
N HIS A 182 -13.85 -4.06 -9.72
CA HIS A 182 -14.88 -3.93 -10.74
C HIS A 182 -16.25 -4.11 -10.10
N VAL A 183 -17.15 -3.14 -10.28
CA VAL A 183 -18.53 -3.21 -9.79
C VAL A 183 -19.40 -3.82 -10.89
N ILE A 184 -20.20 -4.81 -10.51
CA ILE A 184 -21.17 -5.45 -11.40
C ILE A 184 -22.27 -4.43 -11.75
N ASP A 185 -22.58 -4.36 -13.03
CA ASP A 185 -23.72 -3.66 -13.57
C ASP A 185 -24.74 -4.69 -14.05
N ALA A 186 -25.78 -4.91 -13.24
CA ALA A 186 -26.81 -5.92 -13.52
C ALA A 186 -27.64 -5.64 -14.79
N THR A 187 -27.49 -4.48 -15.44
CA THR A 187 -28.16 -4.17 -16.70
C THR A 187 -27.42 -4.73 -17.92
N ILE A 188 -26.12 -5.04 -17.78
CA ILE A 188 -25.26 -5.49 -18.89
C ILE A 188 -24.45 -6.74 -18.57
N ASP A 189 -24.10 -6.95 -17.29
CA ASP A 189 -23.34 -8.12 -16.84
C ASP A 189 -24.30 -9.30 -16.63
N THR A 190 -23.97 -10.46 -17.18
CA THR A 190 -24.88 -11.62 -17.19
C THR A 190 -24.66 -12.48 -15.96
N GLU A 191 -25.64 -12.54 -15.05
CA GLU A 191 -25.61 -13.46 -13.91
C GLU A 191 -25.70 -14.92 -14.39
N ILE A 192 -24.87 -15.79 -13.83
CA ILE A 192 -24.83 -17.22 -14.11
C ILE A 192 -24.87 -18.02 -12.82
N ALA A 193 -25.22 -19.30 -12.92
CA ALA A 193 -25.00 -20.24 -11.82
C ALA A 193 -23.50 -20.45 -11.57
N LYS A 194 -23.15 -20.81 -10.33
CA LYS A 194 -21.77 -21.16 -9.97
C LYS A 194 -21.26 -22.30 -10.86
N PRO A 195 -20.11 -22.15 -11.55
CA PRO A 195 -19.49 -23.24 -12.31
C PRO A 195 -19.10 -24.40 -11.38
N GLU A 196 -19.25 -25.64 -11.85
CA GLU A 196 -18.88 -26.84 -11.08
C GLU A 196 -17.36 -26.92 -10.81
N ARG A 197 -16.55 -26.38 -11.72
CA ARG A 197 -15.08 -26.34 -11.66
C ARG A 197 -14.59 -24.94 -12.04
N PRO A 198 -14.72 -23.97 -11.13
CA PRO A 198 -14.38 -22.59 -11.41
C PRO A 198 -12.87 -22.42 -11.64
#